data_AF-A0A535FJ05-F1
#
_entry.id   AF-A0A535FJ05-F1
#
_cell.length_a   1.000
_cell.length_b   1.000
_cell.length_c   1.000
_cell.angle_alpha   90.00
_cell.angle_beta   90.00
_cell.angle_gamma   90.00
#
_symmetry.space_group_name_H-M   'P 1'
#
loop_
_entity.id
_entity.type
_entity.pdbx_description
1 polymer ?
#
loop_
_entity_poly.entity_id
_entity_poly.type
_entity_poly.pdbx_seq_one_letter_code
_entity_poly.pdbx_strand_id
1 'polypeptide(L)'
;GQSLGVTQFTAEEDRYNFSRETLMARIAVGLGGRVAEELTFGPERVTTGAENDLQVVTDLARRMVTRWGMSEQVGVVFADYEPGAMSLNMQGIDPASMP
;
A
#
# COMPACT_ATOMS: atom_id res chain seq x y z
N GLY A 1 6.06 -21.32 -30.37
CA GLY A 1 6.64 -20.36 -29.42
C GLY A 1 5.89 -19.07 -29.55
N GLN A 2 5.13 -18.69 -28.53
CA GLN A 2 4.41 -17.42 -28.47
C GLN A 2 5.11 -16.61 -27.39
N SER A 3 5.88 -15.61 -27.82
CA SER A 3 6.73 -14.79 -26.97
C SER A 3 5.90 -13.80 -26.16
N LEU A 4 6.10 -13.89 -24.85
CA LEU A 4 6.42 -12.81 -23.90
C LEU A 4 5.77 -11.44 -24.20
N GLY A 5 4.80 -11.09 -23.36
CA GLY A 5 4.17 -9.78 -23.32
C GLY A 5 5.21 -8.67 -23.24
N VAL A 6 5.21 -7.82 -24.26
CA VAL A 6 6.00 -6.59 -24.26
C VAL A 6 5.16 -5.53 -23.55
N THR A 7 5.40 -5.33 -22.27
CA THR A 7 4.94 -4.12 -21.57
C THR A 7 5.79 -2.96 -22.06
N GLN A 8 5.22 -2.12 -22.93
CA GLN A 8 5.86 -0.88 -23.36
C GLN A 8 5.70 0.14 -22.23
N PHE A 9 6.69 0.20 -21.34
CA PHE A 9 6.72 1.25 -20.31
C PHE A 9 6.95 2.60 -20.99
N THR A 10 6.01 3.53 -20.79
CA THR A 10 6.13 4.90 -21.32
C THR A 10 6.96 5.73 -20.35
N ALA A 11 7.76 6.69 -20.83
CA ALA A 11 8.67 7.50 -20.00
C ALA A 11 7.98 8.28 -18.84
N GLU A 12 6.66 8.46 -18.88
CA GLU A 12 5.88 9.03 -17.78
C GLU A 12 5.62 8.05 -16.62
N GLU A 13 5.50 6.74 -16.88
CA GLU A 13 5.36 5.71 -15.83
C GLU A 13 6.63 5.56 -15.01
N ASP A 14 7.80 5.80 -15.63
CA ASP A 14 9.10 5.69 -14.97
C ASP A 14 9.28 6.73 -13.85
N ARG A 15 8.54 7.85 -13.88
CA ARG A 15 8.53 8.86 -12.79
C ARG A 15 7.80 8.40 -11.53
N TYR A 16 7.06 7.29 -11.59
CA TYR A 16 6.25 6.78 -10.48
C TYR A 16 6.66 5.37 -10.02
N ASN A 17 7.76 4.84 -10.55
CA ASN A 17 8.34 3.57 -10.12
C ASN A 17 9.18 3.77 -8.85
N PHE A 18 8.66 3.36 -7.70
CA PHE A 18 9.40 3.37 -6.44
C PHE A 18 9.80 1.96 -6.03
N SER A 19 11.08 1.78 -5.66
CA SER A 19 11.53 0.52 -5.08
C SER A 19 10.95 0.33 -3.67
N ARG A 20 10.87 -0.92 -3.22
CA ARG A 20 10.50 -1.25 -1.83
C ARG A 20 11.37 -0.50 -0.83
N GLU A 21 12.67 -0.38 -1.11
CA GLU A 21 13.63 0.35 -0.28
C GLU A 21 13.27 1.84 -0.17
N THR A 22 12.98 2.52 -1.28
CA THR A 22 12.58 3.93 -1.27
C THR A 22 11.28 4.14 -0.50
N LEU A 23 10.31 3.24 -0.65
CA LEU A 23 9.02 3.34 0.04
C LEU A 23 9.18 3.09 1.55
N MET A 24 10.01 2.12 1.95
CA MET A 24 10.37 1.88 3.35
C MET A 24 11.10 3.09 3.95
N ALA A 25 12.02 3.71 3.21
CA ALA A 25 12.69 4.93 3.66
C ALA A 25 11.69 6.08 3.89
N ARG A 26 10.67 6.22 3.03
CA ARG A 26 9.59 7.21 3.24
C ARG A 26 8.77 6.93 4.48
N ILE A 27 8.44 5.66 4.76
CA ILE A 27 7.75 5.27 6.00
C ILE A 27 8.62 5.63 7.22
N ALA A 28 9.91 5.31 7.17
CA ALA A 28 10.84 5.61 8.26
C ALA A 28 10.94 7.12 8.54
N VAL A 29 11.04 7.95 7.50
CA VAL A 29 11.05 9.41 7.64
C VAL A 29 9.73 9.93 8.21
N GLY A 30 8.58 9.46 7.69
CA GLY A 30 7.26 9.88 8.17
C GLY A 30 7.01 9.54 9.64
N LEU A 31 7.51 8.39 10.11
CA LEU A 31 7.39 7.98 11.51
C LEU A 31 8.45 8.60 12.44
N GLY A 32 9.47 9.27 11.88
CA GLY A 32 10.63 9.76 12.62
C GLY A 32 10.25 10.76 13.73
N GLY A 33 9.35 11.69 13.45
CA GLY A 33 8.89 12.67 14.43
C GLY A 33 8.18 12.02 15.62
N ARG A 34 7.25 11.10 15.33
CA ARG A 34 6.50 10.34 16.35
C ARG A 34 7.43 9.51 17.24
N VAL A 35 8.43 8.84 16.65
CA VAL A 35 9.42 8.06 17.39
C VAL A 35 10.34 8.95 18.23
N ALA A 36 10.82 10.06 17.66
CA ALA A 36 11.68 11.00 18.38
C ALA A 36 10.99 11.60 19.60
N GLU A 37 9.69 11.93 19.48
CA GLU A 37 8.88 12.44 20.58
C GLU A 37 8.77 11.43 21.74
N GLU A 38 8.48 10.17 21.44
CA GLU A 38 8.40 9.11 22.47
C GLU A 38 9.75 8.84 23.13
N LEU A 39 10.83 8.80 22.35
CA LEU A 39 12.18 8.61 22.91
C LEU A 39 12.61 9.78 23.80
N THR A 40 12.13 11.00 23.52
CA THR A 40 12.53 12.22 24.25
C THR A 40 11.67 12.45 25.49
N PHE A 41 10.35 12.26 25.38
CA PHE A 41 9.39 12.65 26.42
C PHE A 41 8.72 11.45 27.11
N GLY A 42 8.93 10.24 26.59
CA GLY A 42 8.30 9.01 27.07
C GLY A 42 6.93 8.73 26.42
N PRO A 43 6.44 7.49 26.53
CA PRO A 43 5.21 7.04 25.86
C PRO A 43 3.95 7.79 26.33
N GLU A 44 3.91 8.20 27.60
CA GLU A 44 2.78 8.94 28.19
C GLU A 44 2.66 10.39 27.70
N ARG A 45 3.67 10.90 26.99
CA ARG A 45 3.77 12.31 26.56
C ARG A 45 3.70 12.48 25.05
N VAL A 46 3.39 11.40 24.34
CA VAL A 46 3.08 11.42 22.92
C VAL A 46 1.83 12.26 22.66
N THR A 47 1.89 13.08 21.62
CA THR A 47 0.82 13.97 21.19
C THR A 47 0.12 13.49 19.92
N THR A 48 -0.97 14.18 19.56
CA THR A 48 -1.71 13.97 18.32
C THR A 48 -1.05 14.62 17.10
N GLY A 49 0.09 15.28 17.26
CA GLY A 49 0.74 16.06 16.19
C GLY A 49 1.20 15.21 14.99
N ALA A 50 1.43 13.92 15.18
CA ALA A 50 1.84 12.99 14.12
C ALA A 50 0.66 12.36 13.35
N GLU A 51 -0.58 12.80 13.57
CA GLU A 51 -1.78 12.23 12.94
C GLU A 51 -1.67 12.16 11.42
N ASN A 52 -1.30 13.27 10.78
CA ASN A 52 -1.17 13.31 9.32
C ASN A 52 -0.10 12.35 8.81
N ASP A 53 1.06 12.30 9.46
CA ASP A 53 2.13 11.38 9.07
C ASP A 53 1.68 9.92 9.20
N LEU A 54 0.96 9.58 10.27
CA LEU A 54 0.38 8.25 10.48
C LEU A 54 -0.61 7.86 9.39
N GLN A 55 -1.47 8.79 8.95
CA GLN A 55 -2.40 8.55 7.84
C GLN A 55 -1.63 8.26 6.55
N VAL A 56 -0.66 9.11 6.19
CA VAL A 56 0.13 8.98 4.96
C VAL A 56 0.93 7.68 4.93
N VAL A 57 1.62 7.32 6.02
CA VAL A 57 2.42 6.09 6.06
C VAL A 57 1.55 4.84 6.09
N THR A 58 0.36 4.89 6.71
CA THR A 58 -0.60 3.79 6.71
C THR A 58 -1.11 3.52 5.30
N ASP A 59 -1.51 4.57 4.57
CA ASP A 59 -1.98 4.44 3.19
C ASP A 59 -0.87 3.99 2.24
N LEU A 60 0.37 4.41 2.50
CA LEU A 60 1.52 3.93 1.74
C LEU A 60 1.76 2.44 1.98
N ALA A 61 1.82 2.01 3.25
CA ALA A 61 2.01 0.62 3.63
C ALA A 61 0.88 -0.27 3.09
N ARG A 62 -0.37 0.18 3.14
CA ARG A 62 -1.51 -0.53 2.54
C ARG A 62 -1.27 -0.77 1.06
N ARG A 63 -0.94 0.27 0.28
CA ARG A 63 -0.67 0.12 -1.17
C ARG A 63 0.52 -0.78 -1.48
N MET A 64 1.57 -0.74 -0.65
CA MET A 64 2.71 -1.66 -0.78
C MET A 64 2.27 -3.12 -0.72
N VAL A 65 1.36 -3.46 0.19
CA VAL A 65 0.84 -4.82 0.33
C VAL A 65 -0.23 -5.13 -0.72
N THR A 66 -1.24 -4.28 -0.86
CA THR A 66 -2.46 -4.59 -1.63
C THR A 66 -2.32 -4.31 -3.13
N ARG A 67 -1.51 -3.34 -3.54
CA ARG A 67 -1.39 -2.96 -4.97
C ARG A 67 -0.10 -3.41 -5.61
N TRP A 68 1.00 -3.40 -4.85
CA TRP A 68 2.35 -3.60 -5.41
C TRP A 68 2.97 -4.96 -5.05
N GLY A 69 2.25 -5.83 -4.34
CA GLY A 69 2.73 -7.18 -4.04
C GLY A 69 4.03 -7.22 -3.22
N MET A 70 4.30 -6.19 -2.41
CA MET A 70 5.54 -6.06 -1.63
C MET A 70 5.49 -6.76 -0.27
N SER A 71 4.57 -7.70 -0.09
CA SER A 71 4.45 -8.57 1.09
C SER A 71 4.72 -10.01 0.69
N GLU A 72 5.69 -10.65 1.34
CA GLU A 72 6.03 -12.06 1.07
C GLU A 72 4.90 -13.02 1.45
N GLN A 73 4.09 -12.68 2.45
CA GLN A 73 2.98 -13.51 2.91
C GLN A 73 1.78 -13.46 1.95
N VAL A 74 1.56 -12.30 1.32
CA VAL A 74 0.46 -12.08 0.36
C VAL A 74 0.89 -12.48 -1.06
N GLY A 75 2.18 -12.31 -1.38
CA GLY A 75 2.74 -12.59 -2.70
C GLY A 75 2.50 -11.46 -3.71
N VAL A 76 2.88 -11.73 -4.97
CA VAL A 76 2.80 -10.75 -6.06
C VAL A 76 1.39 -10.74 -6.64
N VAL A 77 0.45 -10.14 -5.91
CA VAL A 77 -0.97 -10.04 -6.29
C VAL A 77 -1.49 -8.62 -6.09
N PHE A 78 -2.51 -8.27 -6.87
CA PHE A 78 -3.33 -7.09 -6.65
C PHE A 78 -4.57 -7.50 -5.84
N ALA A 79 -4.69 -7.00 -4.62
CA ALA A 79 -5.68 -7.38 -3.61
C ALA A 79 -6.36 -6.17 -2.95
N ASP A 80 -6.37 -5.02 -3.63
CA ASP A 80 -6.97 -3.81 -3.08
C ASP A 80 -8.50 -3.83 -3.22
N TYR A 81 -9.20 -3.73 -2.09
CA TYR A 81 -10.65 -3.77 -2.02
C TYR A 81 -11.19 -2.42 -1.54
N GLU A 82 -11.96 -1.75 -2.40
CA GLU A 82 -12.72 -0.55 -2.05
C GLU A 82 -14.18 -0.97 -1.80
N PRO A 83 -14.72 -0.83 -0.57
CA PRO A 83 -16.12 -1.09 -0.28
C PRO A 83 -16.99 -0.17 -1.14
N GLY A 84 -17.62 -0.72 -2.19
CA GLY A 84 -18.43 0.02 -3.16
C GLY A 84 -17.91 0.02 -4.60
N ALA A 85 -16.67 -0.42 -4.84
CA ALA A 85 -16.11 -0.58 -6.19
C ALA A 85 -16.47 -1.93 -6.85
N MET A 86 -17.66 -2.47 -6.58
CA MET A 86 -18.21 -3.51 -7.45
C MET A 86 -18.68 -2.86 -8.76
N SER A 87 -17.78 -2.80 -9.74
CA SER A 87 -18.19 -2.72 -11.13
C SER A 87 -17.25 -3.53 -12.01
N LEU A 88 -17.32 -4.85 -11.86
CA LEU A 88 -16.97 -5.79 -12.91
C LEU A 88 -17.99 -6.94 -12.87
N ASN A 89 -19.04 -6.80 -13.69
CA ASN A 89 -19.86 -7.86 -14.28
C ASN A 89 -19.83 -9.24 -13.57
N MET A 90 -20.53 -9.36 -12.45
CA MET A 90 -21.14 -10.64 -12.05
C MET A 90 -22.65 -10.55 -12.32
N GLN A 91 -23.03 -10.68 -13.58
CA GLN A 91 -24.34 -11.23 -13.87
C GLN A 91 -24.25 -12.74 -13.62
N GLY A 92 -24.79 -13.20 -12.49
CA GLY A 92 -25.26 -14.58 -12.39
C GLY A 92 -24.71 -15.48 -11.28
N ILE A 93 -24.09 -14.98 -10.21
CA ILE A 93 -23.81 -15.83 -9.04
C ILE A 93 -24.61 -15.32 -7.85
N ASP A 94 -25.63 -16.09 -7.49
CA ASP A 94 -26.43 -15.87 -6.28
C ASP A 94 -25.58 -16.24 -5.04
N PRO A 95 -25.37 -15.33 -4.08
CA PRO A 95 -24.63 -15.63 -2.85
C PRO A 95 -25.26 -16.77 -2.01
N ALA A 96 -26.51 -17.16 -2.25
CA ALA A 96 -27.12 -18.35 -1.64
C ALA A 96 -26.67 -19.69 -2.26
N SER A 97 -25.86 -19.65 -3.34
CA SER A 97 -25.39 -20.83 -4.08
C SER A 97 -23.92 -21.20 -3.84
N MET A 98 -23.23 -20.53 -2.91
CA MET A 98 -21.90 -20.97 -2.46
C MET A 98 -22.01 -22.07 -1.38
N PRO A 99 -21.11 -23.09 -1.41
CA PRO A 99 -21.10 -24.18 -0.43
C PRO A 99 -20.67 -23.75 0.97
#